data_AF-A0A974HBN8-F1
#
_entry.id   AF-A0A974HBN8-F1
#
_cell.length_a   1.000
_cell.length_b   1.000
_cell.length_c   1.000
_cell.angle_alpha   90.00
_cell.angle_beta   90.00
_cell.angle_gamma   90.00
#
_symmetry.space_group_name_H-M   'P 1'
#
loop_
_entity.id
_entity.type
_entity.pdbx_description
1 polymer ?
#
loop_
_entity_poly.entity_id
_entity_poly.type
_entity_poly.pdbx_seq_one_letter_code
_entity_poly.pdbx_strand_id
1 'polypeptide(L)' 'LIQLLAAAEVGRDLVYFTFGDRELMKDIYLMYSFLTEKNKTVGDIYSMLIEYHNKVCRNCSTPRPDEKLYRFIYNNLKS' A
#
# COMPACT_ATOMS: atom_id res chain seq x y z
N LEU A 1 -4.96 0.81 -1.20
CA LEU A 1 -4.62 -0.24 -0.22
C LEU A 1 -5.75 -0.52 0.78
N ILE A 2 -6.25 0.45 1.56
CA ILE A 2 -7.28 0.17 2.58
C ILE A 2 -8.50 -0.58 2.01
N GLN A 3 -9.03 -0.15 0.85
CA GLN A 3 -10.15 -0.84 0.20
C GLN A 3 -9.79 -2.26 -0.27
N LEU A 4 -8.55 -2.50 -0.71
CA LEU A 4 -8.06 -3.85 -1.06
C LEU A 4 -8.02 -4.75 0.17
N LEU A 5 -7.51 -4.25 1.30
CA LEU A 5 -7.46 -4.99 2.55
C LEU A 5 -8.86 -5.32 3.07
N ALA A 6 -9.78 -4.35 3.04
CA ALA A 6 -11.16 -4.56 3.45
C ALA A 6 -11.87 -5.59 2.56
N ALA A 7 -11.67 -5.53 1.24
CA ALA A 7 -12.25 -6.49 0.30
C ALA A 7 -11.69 -7.91 0.51
N ALA A 8 -10.38 -8.03 0.69
CA ALA A 8 -9.72 -9.31 0.98
C ALA A 8 -10.22 -9.95 2.29
N GLU A 9 -10.39 -9.15 3.35
CA GLU A 9 -10.88 -9.63 4.65
C GLU A 9 -12.30 -10.21 4.56
N VAL A 10 -13.16 -9.64 3.69
CA VAL A 10 -14.52 -10.15 3.46
C VAL A 10 -14.61 -11.16 2.31
N GLY A 11 -13.47 -11.61 1.77
CA GLY A 11 -13.41 -12.60 0.68
C GLY A 11 -14.00 -12.12 -0.64
N ARG A 12 -13.87 -10.82 -0.97
CA ARG A 12 -14.40 -10.23 -2.21
C ARG A 12 -13.28 -9.72 -3.11
N ASP A 13 -13.45 -9.95 -4.41
CA ASP A 13 -12.63 -9.31 -5.43
C ASP A 13 -12.92 -7.80 -5.52
N LEU A 14 -11.97 -7.05 -6.09
CA LEU A 14 -12.06 -5.59 -6.23
C LEU A 14 -11.93 -5.16 -7.70
N VAL A 15 -12.92 -4.40 -8.17
CA VAL A 15 -12.80 -3.61 -9.41
C VAL A 15 -12.60 -2.15 -9.01
N TYR A 16 -11.45 -1.58 -9.39
CA TYR A 16 -11.07 -0.21 -9.01
C TYR A 16 -11.04 0.71 -10.24
N PHE A 17 -11.90 1.74 -10.25
CA PHE A 17 -11.92 2.74 -11.31
C PHE A 17 -11.15 3.98 -10.89
N THR A 18 -10.11 4.34 -11.64
CA THR A 18 -9.29 5.54 -11.39
C THR A 18 -9.75 6.77 -12.18
N PHE A 19 -10.91 6.68 -12.85
CA PHE A 19 -11.56 7.80 -13.56
C PHE A 19 -10.63 8.57 -14.52
N GLY A 20 -9.85 7.82 -15.32
CA GLY A 20 -8.94 8.39 -16.32
C GLY A 20 -7.51 8.61 -15.85
N ASP A 21 -7.22 8.46 -14.56
CA ASP A 21 -5.86 8.51 -14.04
C ASP A 21 -5.12 7.19 -14.31
N ARG A 22 -4.32 7.20 -15.39
CA ARG A 22 -3.58 6.01 -15.86
C ARG A 22 -2.36 5.69 -14.99
N GLU A 23 -1.71 6.71 -14.43
CA GLU A 23 -0.56 6.51 -13.55
C GLU A 23 -1.02 5.90 -12.23
N LEU A 24 -2.12 6.40 -11.65
CA LEU A 24 -2.71 5.80 -10.46
C LEU A 24 -3.16 4.35 -10.69
N MET A 25 -3.73 4.05 -11.87
CA MET A 25 -4.12 2.68 -12.23
C MET A 25 -2.90 1.76 -12.22
N LYS A 26 -1.83 2.21 -12.88
CA LYS A 26 -0.56 1.47 -12.95
C LYS A 26 0.05 1.29 -11.56
N ASP A 27 0.10 2.33 -10.74
CA ASP A 27 0.66 2.28 -9.38
C ASP A 27 -0.12 1.30 -8.49
N ILE A 28 -1.46 1.33 -8.53
CA ILE A 28 -2.31 0.38 -7.78
C ILE A 28 -2.05 -1.05 -8.25
N TYR A 29 -2.05 -1.28 -9.56
CA TYR A 29 -1.79 -2.61 -10.13
C TYR A 29 -0.42 -3.15 -9.72
N LEU A 30 0.65 -2.37 -9.89
CA LEU A 30 2.01 -2.79 -9.56
C LEU A 30 2.19 -3.09 -8.07
N MET A 31 1.59 -2.28 -7.19
CA MET A 31 1.65 -2.54 -5.74
C MET A 31 0.88 -3.82 -5.38
N TYR A 32 -0.32 -4.00 -5.94
CA TYR A 32 -1.11 -5.22 -5.70
C TYR A 32 -0.38 -6.49 -6.18
N SER A 33 0.16 -6.47 -7.40
CA SER A 33 0.92 -7.60 -7.94
C SER A 33 2.14 -7.92 -7.08
N PHE A 34 2.90 -6.90 -6.68
CA PHE A 34 4.07 -7.08 -5.83
C PHE A 34 3.73 -7.71 -4.47
N LEU A 35 2.68 -7.24 -3.80
CA LEU A 35 2.24 -7.79 -2.51
C LEU A 35 1.76 -9.23 -2.65
N THR A 36 1.04 -9.54 -3.72
CA THR A 36 0.56 -10.88 -4.05
C THR A 36 1.72 -11.84 -4.36
N GLU A 37 2.67 -11.42 -5.20
CA GLU A 37 3.89 -12.20 -5.53
C GLU A 37 4.73 -12.53 -4.28
N LYS A 38 4.74 -11.62 -3.30
CA LYS A 38 5.43 -11.81 -2.01
C LYS A 38 4.58 -12.55 -0.96
N ASN A 39 3.41 -13.08 -1.33
CA ASN A 39 2.47 -13.80 -0.46
C ASN A 39 2.11 -13.03 0.82
N LYS A 40 1.92 -11.71 0.73
CA LYS A 40 1.58 -10.89 1.90
C LYS A 40 0.12 -11.04 2.29
N THR A 41 -0.13 -11.30 3.57
CA THR A 41 -1.48 -11.35 4.14
C THR A 41 -2.02 -9.95 4.43
N VAL A 42 -3.32 -9.85 4.73
CA VAL A 42 -3.94 -8.60 5.20
C VAL A 42 -3.21 -8.06 6.43
N GLY A 43 -2.87 -8.92 7.39
CA GLY A 43 -2.15 -8.57 8.62
C GLY A 43 -0.73 -8.05 8.37
N ASP A 44 0.00 -8.65 7.43
CA ASP A 44 1.34 -8.17 7.04
C ASP A 44 1.27 -6.75 6.48
N ILE A 45 0.32 -6.50 5.57
CA ILE A 45 0.16 -5.20 4.94
C ILE A 45 -0.29 -4.15 5.96
N TYR A 46 -1.22 -4.50 6.83
CA TYR A 46 -1.68 -3.59 7.89
C TYR A 46 -0.54 -3.23 8.86
N SER A 47 0.29 -4.21 9.24
CA SER A 47 1.49 -3.98 10.05
C SER A 47 2.47 -3.01 9.37
N MET A 48 2.67 -3.13 8.06
CA MET A 48 3.48 -2.18 7.30
C MET A 48 2.90 -0.75 7.29
N LEU A 49 1.57 -0.59 7.28
CA LEU A 49 0.93 0.73 7.39
C LEU A 49 1.21 1.37 8.76
N ILE A 50 1.15 0.57 9.83
CA ILE A 50 1.52 1.01 11.19
C ILE A 50 3.01 1.39 11.24
N GLU A 51 3.88 0.58 10.64
CA GLU A 51 5.31 0.90 10.57
C GLU A 51 5.60 2.19 9.79
N TYR A 52 4.95 2.40 8.65
CA TYR A 52 5.07 3.64 7.88
C TYR A 52 4.66 4.85 8.72
N HIS A 53 3.53 4.76 9.44
CA HIS A 53 3.13 5.80 10.37
C HIS A 53 4.22 6.07 11.42
N ASN A 54 4.72 5.03 12.08
CA ASN A 54 5.66 5.17 13.19
C ASN A 54 7.04 5.69 12.75
N LYS A 55 7.55 5.21 11.61
CA LYS A 55 8.90 5.53 11.11
C LYS A 55 8.93 6.81 10.27
N VAL A 56 7.87 7.11 9.53
CA VAL A 56 7.87 8.18 8.51
C VAL A 56 6.93 9.33 8.89
N CYS A 57 5.73 9.05 9.40
CA CYS A 57 4.73 10.10 9.62
C CYS A 57 4.78 10.74 11.02
N ARG A 58 4.98 9.94 12.07
CA ARG A 58 4.75 10.34 13.47
C ARG A 58 5.55 11.57 13.91
N ASN A 59 6.78 11.70 13.41
CA ASN A 59 7.69 12.81 13.73
C ASN A 59 7.91 13.73 12.53
N CYS A 60 7.04 13.68 11.52
CA CYS A 60 7.15 14.53 10.34
C CYS A 60 6.83 15.98 10.72
N SER A 61 7.78 16.88 10.51
CA SER A 61 7.63 18.31 10.79
C SER A 61 6.94 19.09 9.66
N THR A 62 6.68 18.44 8.53
CA THR A 62 6.03 19.02 7.36
C THR A 62 4.64 18.41 7.16
N PRO A 63 3.74 19.07 6.38
CA PRO A 63 2.42 18.53 6.10
C PRO A 63 2.43 17.21 5.29
N ARG A 64 3.56 16.85 4.68
CA ARG A 64 3.71 15.65 3.85
C ARG A 64 5.07 15.01 4.10
N PRO A 65 5.12 13.71 4.42
CA PRO A 65 6.39 13.01 4.57
C PRO A 65 7.18 12.96 3.25
N ASP A 66 8.51 12.96 3.38
CA ASP A 66 9.43 12.91 2.24
C ASP A 66 9.37 11.58 1.49
N GLU A 67 9.24 10.46 2.22
CA GLU A 67 9.06 9.15 1.62
C GLU A 67 7.57 8.83 1.44
N LYS A 68 7.17 8.49 0.21
CA LYS A 68 5.81 8.04 -0.10
C LYS A 68 5.60 6.59 0.34
N LEU A 69 4.38 6.28 0.77
CA LEU A 69 3.97 4.94 1.23
C LEU A 69 4.38 3.79 0.29
N TYR A 70 4.11 3.88 -1.01
CA TYR A 70 4.43 2.77 -1.92
C TYR A 70 5.94 2.53 -2.03
N ARG A 71 6.74 3.60 -1.99
CA ARG A 71 8.20 3.51 -1.97
C ARG A 71 8.69 2.85 -0.68
N PHE A 72 8.13 3.25 0.46
CA PHE A 72 8.43 2.62 1.75
C PHE A 72 8.13 1.11 1.74
N ILE A 73 6.96 0.70 1.23
CA ILE A 73 6.60 -0.73 1.14
C ILE A 73 7.57 -1.50 0.24
N TYR A 74 7.89 -0.99 -0.95
CA TYR A 74 8.86 -1.64 -1.83
C TYR A 74 10.23 -1.80 -1.16
N ASN A 75 10.72 -0.77 -0.48
CA ASN A 75 12.04 -0.80 0.15
C ASN A 75 12.10 -1.82 1.30
N ASN A 76 11.04 -1.93 2.10
CA ASN A 76 11.00 -2.84 3.25
C ASN A 76 10.68 -4.30 2.87
N LEU A 77 10.24 -4.58 1.63
CA LEU A 77 9.94 -5.92 1.14
C LEU A 77 10.86 -6.42 0.03
N LYS A 78 11.82 -5.60 -0.41
CA LYS A 78 12.94 -6.01 -1.26
C LYS A 78 13.94 -6.81 -0.42
N SER A 79 13.60 -8.05 -0.11
CA SER A 79 14.48 -9.09 0.44
C SER A 79 14.13 -10.42 -0.20
#